data_AF-A0A956RWG3-F1
#
_entry.id   AF-A0A956RWG3-F1
#
_cell.length_a   1.000
_cell.length_b   1.000
_cell.length_c   1.000
_cell.angle_alpha   90.00
_cell.angle_beta   90.00
_cell.angle_gamma   90.00
#
_symmetry.space_group_name_H-M   'P 1'
#
loop_
_entity.id
_entity.type
_entity.pdbx_description
1 polymer ?
#
loop_
_entity_poly.entity_id
_entity_poly.type
_entity_poly.pdbx_seq_one_letter_code
_entity_poly.pdbx_strand_id
1 'polypeptide(L)'
;MQIQQLLPLVRQLHNQLRDAVVMTCEKSSLENLSTVEYEGADDTIYSIDAVCERELIEIGSKEIALHVPIVLIAEGLKNGKMVLPEGAKESEAKYRMIVDPIDGTRGLMYQKRSAWILTGIAPNRGEDTSLQDIQLAVQTEIPLVKQHLSDQLWAIRGNGMHAIRHNRLTKTEHTIELKPSRATTIAHGFAMLSRFFPGARDIIAEIDEKIIHEALGPVQPGKAHCFEDQYISTGGQFYELMAGHDRFNADIRPLLNKMMHSLSRTPGITSHPYDACTELIAREMGILITDEKGELLNPKLNVTDEVTWIGYANQAIHEQMEPILLQALRAKKLIC
;
A
#
# COMPACT_ATOMS: atom_id res chain seq x y z
N MET A 1 17.56 20.90 -5.45
CA MET A 1 16.25 20.78 -4.78
C MET A 1 16.35 19.92 -3.51
N GLN A 2 15.84 20.38 -2.38
CA GLN A 2 15.66 19.62 -1.14
C GLN A 2 14.37 18.79 -1.20
N ILE A 3 14.24 17.74 -0.38
CA ILE A 3 13.09 16.80 -0.41
C ILE A 3 11.76 17.52 -0.15
N GLN A 4 11.73 18.49 0.76
CA GLN A 4 10.54 19.28 1.09
C GLN A 4 9.98 20.04 -0.12
N GLN A 5 10.86 20.43 -1.05
CA GLN A 5 10.46 21.17 -2.24
C GLN A 5 9.75 20.25 -3.26
N LEU A 6 9.92 18.93 -3.17
CA LEU A 6 9.24 17.96 -4.04
C LEU A 6 7.78 17.73 -3.66
N LEU A 7 7.42 17.92 -2.38
CA LEU A 7 6.06 17.67 -1.89
C LEU A 7 4.95 18.32 -2.75
N PRO A 8 4.96 19.63 -3.06
CA PRO A 8 3.92 20.24 -3.89
C PRO A 8 3.85 19.64 -5.30
N LEU A 9 4.99 19.25 -5.89
CA LEU A 9 5.05 18.63 -7.22
C LEU A 9 4.45 17.22 -7.20
N VAL A 10 4.81 16.41 -6.21
CA VAL A 10 4.28 15.04 -6.07
C VAL A 10 2.79 15.06 -5.75
N ARG A 11 2.31 15.97 -4.90
CA ARG A 11 0.88 16.13 -4.64
C ARG A 11 0.12 16.52 -5.91
N GLN A 12 0.69 17.40 -6.72
CA GLN A 12 0.10 17.82 -7.99
C GLN A 12 0.05 16.67 -9.01
N LEU A 13 1.14 15.90 -9.13
CA LEU A 13 1.19 14.67 -9.91
C LEU A 13 0.08 13.70 -9.48
N HIS A 14 -0.08 13.41 -8.18
CA HIS A 14 -1.15 12.53 -7.70
C HIS A 14 -2.54 13.07 -8.03
N ASN A 15 -2.76 14.39 -7.94
CA ASN A 15 -4.04 15.00 -8.32
C ASN A 15 -4.36 14.80 -9.81
N GLN A 16 -3.37 14.98 -10.69
CA GLN A 16 -3.51 14.77 -12.13
C GLN A 16 -3.77 13.30 -12.46
N LEU A 17 -3.01 12.37 -11.86
CA LEU A 17 -3.22 10.93 -12.01
C LEU A 17 -4.61 10.51 -11.54
N ARG A 18 -5.03 10.94 -10.34
CA ARG A 18 -6.37 10.66 -9.81
C ARG A 18 -7.45 11.13 -10.77
N ASP A 19 -7.36 12.37 -11.24
CA ASP A 19 -8.35 12.96 -12.13
C ASP A 19 -8.39 12.23 -13.49
N ALA A 20 -7.23 11.80 -14.02
CA ALA A 20 -7.13 11.01 -15.24
C ALA A 20 -7.76 9.62 -15.09
N VAL A 21 -7.49 8.93 -13.99
CA VAL A 21 -8.05 7.61 -13.68
C VAL A 21 -9.56 7.69 -13.50
N VAL A 22 -10.06 8.65 -12.72
CA VAL A 22 -11.51 8.83 -12.52
C VAL A 22 -12.21 9.19 -13.84
N MET A 23 -11.62 10.06 -14.65
CA MET A 23 -12.17 10.38 -15.97
C MET A 23 -12.22 9.15 -16.89
N THR A 24 -11.23 8.26 -16.79
CA THR A 24 -11.21 6.98 -17.52
C THR A 24 -12.32 6.06 -17.02
N CYS A 25 -12.56 5.97 -15.71
CA CYS A 25 -13.68 5.22 -15.15
C CYS A 25 -15.06 5.77 -15.57
N GLU A 26 -15.19 7.09 -15.79
CA GLU A 26 -16.45 7.71 -16.23
C GLU A 26 -16.77 7.47 -17.70
N LYS A 27 -15.74 7.31 -18.55
CA LYS A 27 -15.88 7.22 -20.02
C LYS A 27 -15.86 5.80 -20.56
N SER A 28 -15.25 4.86 -19.83
CA SER A 28 -15.05 3.49 -20.28
C SER A 28 -16.11 2.55 -19.73
N SER A 29 -16.50 1.55 -20.51
CA SER A 29 -17.30 0.43 -19.98
C SER A 29 -16.43 -0.47 -19.10
N LEU A 30 -17.07 -1.26 -18.23
CA LEU A 30 -16.39 -2.21 -17.37
C LEU A 30 -15.55 -3.21 -18.18
N GLU A 31 -16.07 -3.67 -19.33
CA GLU A 31 -15.39 -4.60 -20.23
C GLU A 31 -14.09 -3.99 -20.77
N ASN A 32 -14.09 -2.70 -21.12
CA ASN A 32 -12.89 -2.03 -21.61
C ASN A 32 -11.86 -1.82 -20.50
N LEU A 33 -12.29 -1.45 -19.28
CA LEU A 33 -11.37 -1.25 -18.16
C LEU A 33 -10.71 -2.54 -17.68
N SER A 34 -11.43 -3.66 -17.75
CA SER A 34 -10.96 -4.98 -17.34
C SER A 34 -10.25 -5.76 -18.45
N THR A 35 -10.01 -5.13 -19.59
CA THR A 35 -9.21 -5.74 -20.66
C THR A 35 -7.76 -5.84 -20.17
N VAL A 36 -7.20 -7.04 -20.29
CA VAL A 36 -5.79 -7.30 -20.01
C VAL A 36 -4.97 -6.74 -21.17
N GLU A 37 -4.14 -5.72 -20.90
CA GLU A 37 -3.23 -5.17 -21.91
C GLU A 37 -1.94 -6.00 -21.99
N TYR A 38 -1.43 -6.44 -20.84
CA TYR A 38 -0.20 -7.21 -20.75
C TYR A 38 -0.18 -8.08 -19.48
N GLU A 39 0.31 -9.31 -19.59
CA GLU A 39 0.72 -10.09 -18.41
C GLU A 39 2.13 -9.60 -18.01
N GLY A 40 2.21 -8.82 -16.93
CA GLY A 40 3.47 -8.39 -16.33
C GLY A 40 4.29 -9.57 -15.80
N ALA A 41 5.47 -9.28 -15.25
CA ALA A 41 6.31 -10.33 -14.66
C ALA A 41 5.62 -11.01 -13.46
N ASP A 42 4.81 -10.26 -12.70
CA ASP A 42 4.24 -10.70 -11.42
C ASP A 42 2.72 -10.41 -11.25
N ASP A 43 2.14 -9.39 -11.91
CA ASP A 43 0.68 -9.16 -11.98
C ASP A 43 0.15 -8.88 -13.42
N THR A 44 -1.17 -9.00 -13.59
CA THR A 44 -1.92 -8.63 -14.79
C THR A 44 -2.12 -7.12 -14.85
N ILE A 45 -1.57 -6.47 -15.87
CA ILE A 45 -1.74 -5.03 -16.11
C ILE A 45 -3.01 -4.83 -16.94
N TYR A 46 -3.97 -4.06 -16.40
CA TYR A 46 -5.21 -3.72 -17.08
C TYR A 46 -5.07 -2.40 -17.84
N SER A 47 -5.99 -2.12 -18.77
CA SER A 47 -5.97 -0.90 -19.57
C SER A 47 -5.94 0.39 -18.73
N ILE A 48 -6.49 0.36 -17.51
CA ILE A 48 -6.49 1.51 -16.60
C ILE A 48 -5.10 1.81 -16.02
N ASP A 49 -4.29 0.77 -15.75
CA ASP A 49 -2.93 0.91 -15.21
C ASP A 49 -1.99 1.50 -16.26
N ALA A 50 -2.05 1.01 -17.50
CA ALA A 50 -1.24 1.49 -18.61
C ALA A 50 -1.46 2.99 -18.91
N VAL A 51 -2.69 3.48 -18.75
CA VAL A 51 -2.99 4.92 -18.86
C VAL A 51 -2.30 5.69 -17.73
N CYS A 52 -2.40 5.21 -16.49
CA CYS A 52 -1.81 5.87 -15.33
C CYS A 52 -0.27 5.90 -15.42
N GLU A 53 0.35 4.82 -15.86
CA GLU A 53 1.82 4.73 -16.04
C GLU A 53 2.34 5.70 -17.09
N ARG A 54 1.66 5.83 -18.24
CA ARG A 54 2.06 6.78 -19.28
C ARG A 54 2.01 8.23 -18.74
N GLU A 55 0.92 8.58 -18.05
CA GLU A 55 0.76 9.89 -17.44
C GLU A 55 1.84 10.12 -16.35
N LEU A 56 2.16 9.10 -15.55
CA LEU A 56 3.21 9.16 -14.52
C LEU A 56 4.58 9.52 -15.14
N ILE A 57 4.95 8.87 -16.25
CA ILE A 57 6.22 9.15 -16.94
C ILE A 57 6.20 10.56 -17.54
N GLU A 58 5.12 10.93 -18.21
CA GLU A 58 4.99 12.23 -18.88
C GLU A 58 5.05 13.39 -17.87
N ILE A 59 4.24 13.34 -16.81
CA ILE A 59 4.17 14.35 -15.76
C ILE A 59 5.45 14.34 -14.93
N GLY A 60 5.94 13.16 -14.54
CA GLY A 60 7.19 13.02 -13.78
C GLY A 60 8.38 13.64 -14.52
N SER A 61 8.45 13.48 -15.84
CA SER A 61 9.47 14.10 -16.68
C SER A 61 9.33 15.62 -16.77
N LYS A 62 8.10 16.13 -16.92
CA LYS A 62 7.82 17.56 -17.14
C LYS A 62 7.77 18.39 -15.87
N GLU A 63 7.42 17.81 -14.73
CA GLU A 63 7.20 18.55 -13.49
C GLU A 63 8.27 18.29 -12.45
N ILE A 64 8.77 17.05 -12.32
CA ILE A 64 9.74 16.69 -11.29
C ILE A 64 11.16 16.70 -11.85
N ALA A 65 11.38 15.98 -12.95
CA ALA A 65 12.71 15.74 -13.51
C ALA A 65 13.39 16.98 -14.09
N LEU A 66 12.61 18.04 -14.41
CA LEU A 66 13.16 19.36 -14.77
C LEU A 66 13.95 20.02 -13.64
N HIS A 67 13.62 19.71 -12.39
CA HIS A 67 14.25 20.32 -11.23
C HIS A 67 15.33 19.44 -10.59
N VAL A 68 15.19 18.12 -10.72
CA VAL A 68 16.15 17.16 -10.16
C VAL A 68 16.04 15.81 -10.88
N PRO A 69 17.16 15.22 -11.34
CA PRO A 69 17.13 13.87 -11.89
C PRO A 69 16.73 12.85 -10.83
N ILE A 70 15.89 11.88 -11.22
CA ILE A 70 15.35 10.84 -10.36
C ILE A 70 15.46 9.46 -11.02
N VAL A 71 15.54 8.42 -10.19
CA VAL A 71 15.22 7.05 -10.61
C VAL A 71 13.75 6.82 -10.27
N LEU A 72 12.91 6.68 -11.28
CA LEU A 72 11.51 6.29 -11.12
C LEU A 72 11.41 4.76 -11.07
N ILE A 73 10.72 4.22 -10.08
CA ILE A 73 10.50 2.79 -9.86
C ILE A 73 8.99 2.58 -9.79
N ALA A 74 8.44 1.73 -10.66
CA ALA A 74 7.02 1.38 -10.70
C ALA A 74 6.83 0.08 -11.49
N GLU A 75 5.79 -0.68 -11.14
CA GLU A 75 5.57 -2.05 -11.65
C GLU A 75 5.54 -2.13 -13.19
N GLY A 76 4.68 -1.38 -13.88
CA GLY A 76 4.58 -1.48 -15.35
C GLY A 76 5.65 -0.75 -16.15
N LEU A 77 6.72 -0.25 -15.49
CA LEU A 77 7.90 0.19 -16.21
C LEU A 77 8.69 -1.00 -16.76
N LYS A 78 9.28 -0.84 -17.94
CA LYS A 78 10.21 -1.83 -18.49
C LYS A 78 11.40 -2.03 -17.54
N ASN A 79 11.57 -3.26 -17.04
CA ASN A 79 12.55 -3.63 -16.00
C ASN A 79 12.28 -3.02 -14.61
N GLY A 80 11.07 -2.54 -14.34
CA GLY A 80 10.64 -2.02 -13.04
C GLY A 80 11.21 -0.65 -12.65
N LYS A 81 12.08 -0.05 -13.46
CA LYS A 81 12.64 1.29 -13.21
C LYS A 81 13.12 2.00 -14.47
N MET A 82 13.17 3.33 -14.42
CA MET A 82 13.79 4.18 -15.43
C MET A 82 14.40 5.44 -14.80
N VAL A 83 15.32 6.10 -15.52
CA VAL A 83 15.91 7.37 -15.08
C VAL A 83 15.23 8.52 -15.81
N LEU A 84 14.83 9.55 -15.05
CA LEU A 84 14.27 10.79 -15.57
C LEU A 84 15.19 11.97 -15.19
N PRO A 85 15.41 12.96 -16.09
CA PRO A 85 14.91 12.98 -17.46
C PRO A 85 15.63 11.96 -18.34
N GLU A 86 15.06 11.66 -19.51
CA GLU A 86 15.66 10.74 -20.47
C GLU A 86 17.10 11.15 -20.83
N GLY A 87 18.01 10.19 -20.85
CA GLY A 87 19.44 10.40 -21.12
C GLY A 87 20.30 10.69 -19.89
N ALA A 88 19.71 10.98 -18.72
CA ALA A 88 20.46 11.10 -17.47
C ALA A 88 20.96 9.73 -16.98
N LYS A 89 22.07 9.71 -16.23
CA LYS A 89 22.60 8.50 -15.61
C LYS A 89 21.96 8.25 -14.25
N GLU A 90 21.82 6.99 -13.88
CA GLU A 90 21.32 6.59 -12.56
C GLU A 90 22.18 7.15 -11.41
N SER A 91 23.48 7.37 -11.63
CA SER A 91 24.39 7.99 -10.66
C SER A 91 24.26 9.51 -10.56
N GLU A 92 23.59 10.17 -11.51
CA GLU A 92 23.28 11.60 -11.49
C GLU A 92 21.93 11.87 -10.78
N ALA A 93 21.09 10.83 -10.65
CA ALA A 93 19.83 10.92 -9.93
C ALA A 93 20.07 11.19 -8.44
N LYS A 94 19.43 12.25 -7.93
CA LYS A 94 19.53 12.62 -6.52
C LYS A 94 18.62 11.77 -5.64
N TYR A 95 17.48 11.37 -6.18
CA TYR A 95 16.46 10.61 -5.46
C TYR A 95 16.03 9.37 -6.23
N ARG A 96 15.56 8.38 -5.49
CA ARG A 96 14.70 7.32 -6.02
C ARG A 96 13.27 7.61 -5.61
N MET A 97 12.36 7.50 -6.56
CA MET A 97 10.93 7.68 -6.39
C MET A 97 10.25 6.36 -6.76
N ILE A 98 9.75 5.65 -5.77
CA ILE A 98 8.96 4.43 -5.95
C ILE A 98 7.48 4.80 -5.95
N VAL A 99 6.71 4.26 -6.89
CA VAL A 99 5.33 4.62 -7.12
C VAL A 99 4.50 3.38 -7.39
N ASP A 100 3.37 3.27 -6.70
CA ASP A 100 2.24 2.48 -7.17
C ASP A 100 1.21 3.45 -7.78
N PRO A 101 1.02 3.42 -9.12
CA PRO A 101 0.08 4.32 -9.78
C PRO A 101 -1.38 4.02 -9.41
N ILE A 102 -1.75 2.77 -9.10
CA ILE A 102 -3.11 2.35 -8.70
C ILE A 102 -3.03 1.12 -7.77
N ASP A 103 -2.81 1.34 -6.48
CA ASP A 103 -2.97 0.30 -5.47
C ASP A 103 -4.46 0.03 -5.24
N GLY A 104 -4.92 -1.16 -5.65
CA GLY A 104 -6.32 -1.56 -5.60
C GLY A 104 -7.08 -1.49 -6.93
N THR A 105 -6.38 -1.58 -8.06
CA THR A 105 -6.94 -1.61 -9.43
C THR A 105 -8.20 -2.46 -9.54
N ARG A 106 -8.18 -3.70 -9.03
CA ARG A 106 -9.34 -4.63 -9.10
C ARG A 106 -10.57 -4.09 -8.38
N GLY A 107 -10.41 -3.47 -7.21
CA GLY A 107 -11.53 -2.85 -6.48
C GLY A 107 -12.13 -1.68 -7.26
N LEU A 108 -11.25 -0.86 -7.84
CA LEU A 108 -11.63 0.32 -8.60
C LEU A 108 -12.30 -0.02 -9.93
N MET A 109 -11.79 -0.97 -10.71
CA MET A 109 -12.36 -1.38 -11.99
C MET A 109 -13.84 -1.74 -11.87
N TYR A 110 -14.21 -2.50 -10.83
CA TYR A 110 -15.59 -2.90 -10.55
C TYR A 110 -16.37 -1.88 -9.73
N GLN A 111 -15.80 -0.71 -9.46
CA GLN A 111 -16.38 0.35 -8.64
C GLN A 111 -16.82 -0.15 -7.24
N LYS A 112 -16.09 -1.12 -6.69
CA LYS A 112 -16.38 -1.76 -5.40
C LYS A 112 -15.83 -0.97 -4.22
N ARG A 113 -14.60 -0.49 -4.35
CA ARG A 113 -13.86 0.27 -3.33
C ARG A 113 -12.92 1.25 -4.03
N SER A 114 -12.56 2.32 -3.32
CA SER A 114 -11.52 3.24 -3.77
C SER A 114 -10.20 2.49 -3.97
N ALA A 115 -9.33 3.07 -4.80
CA ALA A 115 -7.93 2.68 -4.91
C ALA A 115 -7.06 3.84 -4.40
N TRP A 116 -5.74 3.68 -4.45
CA TRP A 116 -4.80 4.68 -3.96
C TRP A 116 -3.61 4.84 -4.91
N ILE A 117 -3.14 6.08 -5.06
CA ILE A 117 -1.85 6.37 -5.66
C ILE A 117 -0.85 6.48 -4.53
N LEU A 118 0.22 5.70 -4.57
CA LEU A 118 1.24 5.61 -3.52
C LEU A 118 2.57 6.08 -4.07
N THR A 119 3.25 6.98 -3.35
CA THR A 119 4.61 7.41 -3.69
C THR A 119 5.48 7.46 -2.45
N GLY A 120 6.68 6.90 -2.54
CA GLY A 120 7.77 7.07 -1.60
C GLY A 120 9.02 7.64 -2.28
N ILE A 121 9.69 8.62 -1.65
CA ILE A 121 10.90 9.25 -2.17
C ILE A 121 12.03 9.18 -1.16
N ALA A 122 13.16 8.62 -1.58
CA ALA A 122 14.37 8.41 -0.80
C ALA A 122 15.59 9.04 -1.50
N PRO A 123 16.63 9.48 -0.75
CA PRO A 123 17.94 9.77 -1.33
C PRO A 123 18.47 8.57 -2.13
N ASN A 124 19.09 8.83 -3.27
CA ASN A 124 19.62 7.74 -4.10
C ASN A 124 20.87 7.13 -3.46
N ARG A 125 20.75 5.90 -2.98
CA ARG A 125 21.84 5.07 -2.44
C ARG A 125 22.16 3.89 -3.36
N GLY A 126 21.82 3.99 -4.64
CA GLY A 126 21.92 2.87 -5.56
C GLY A 126 20.88 1.78 -5.23
N GLU A 127 21.19 0.55 -5.61
CA GLU A 127 20.36 -0.64 -5.32
C GLU A 127 20.18 -0.89 -3.81
N ASP A 128 20.99 -0.25 -2.97
CA ASP A 128 20.86 -0.34 -1.53
C ASP A 128 19.74 0.52 -0.94
N THR A 129 19.12 1.41 -1.73
CA THR A 129 18.02 2.26 -1.26
C THR A 129 16.82 1.40 -0.84
N SER A 130 16.23 1.72 0.30
CA SER A 130 15.20 0.91 0.96
C SER A 130 14.00 1.73 1.45
N LEU A 131 12.93 1.08 1.92
CA LEU A 131 11.80 1.77 2.56
C LEU A 131 12.25 2.65 3.74
N GLN A 132 13.24 2.21 4.55
CA GLN A 132 13.77 3.01 5.64
C GLN A 132 14.60 4.21 5.19
N ASP A 133 14.86 4.40 3.89
CA ASP A 133 15.48 5.60 3.34
C ASP A 133 14.45 6.64 2.89
N ILE A 134 13.15 6.30 2.83
CA ILE A 134 12.08 7.21 2.39
C ILE A 134 11.94 8.42 3.32
N GLN A 135 12.11 9.61 2.77
CA GLN A 135 12.03 10.88 3.49
C GLN A 135 10.73 11.64 3.23
N LEU A 136 10.05 11.34 2.12
CA LEU A 136 8.77 11.93 1.72
C LEU A 136 7.88 10.81 1.19
N ALA A 137 6.66 10.73 1.72
CA ALA A 137 5.63 9.82 1.22
C ALA A 137 4.33 10.58 0.94
N VAL A 138 3.62 10.20 -0.12
CA VAL A 138 2.32 10.76 -0.51
C VAL A 138 1.39 9.62 -0.88
N GLN A 139 0.16 9.67 -0.37
CA GLN A 139 -0.90 8.71 -0.63
C GLN A 139 -2.17 9.47 -1.02
N THR A 140 -2.78 9.18 -2.17
CA THR A 140 -3.99 9.89 -2.64
C THR A 140 -5.06 8.89 -3.04
N GLU A 141 -6.25 9.05 -2.46
CA GLU A 141 -7.40 8.22 -2.77
C GLU A 141 -7.89 8.49 -4.20
N ILE A 142 -8.10 7.41 -4.95
CA ILE A 142 -8.84 7.40 -6.20
C ILE A 142 -10.29 7.01 -5.86
N PRO A 143 -11.22 7.98 -5.86
CA PRO A 143 -12.60 7.72 -5.46
C PRO A 143 -13.34 6.91 -6.53
N LEU A 144 -14.39 6.22 -6.10
CA LEU A 144 -15.40 5.70 -7.01
C LEU A 144 -16.07 6.84 -7.79
N VAL A 145 -16.63 6.54 -8.97
CA VAL A 145 -17.36 7.54 -9.79
C VAL A 145 -18.49 8.21 -9.02
N LYS A 146 -19.22 7.44 -8.20
CA LYS A 146 -20.31 7.96 -7.34
C LYS A 146 -19.82 8.78 -6.15
N GLN A 147 -18.53 8.71 -5.82
CA GLN A 147 -17.92 9.37 -4.68
C GLN A 147 -17.30 10.69 -5.12
N HIS A 148 -17.61 11.77 -4.41
CA HIS A 148 -17.15 13.11 -4.75
C HIS A 148 -16.10 13.68 -3.78
N LEU A 149 -15.82 12.95 -2.69
CA LEU A 149 -14.80 13.30 -1.71
C LEU A 149 -13.66 12.28 -1.82
N SER A 150 -12.42 12.75 -1.77
CA SER A 150 -11.24 11.88 -1.79
C SER A 150 -10.18 12.45 -0.87
N ASP A 151 -9.50 11.59 -0.13
CA ASP A 151 -8.47 12.01 0.82
C ASP A 151 -7.06 11.96 0.22
N GLN A 152 -6.21 12.89 0.62
CA GLN A 152 -4.79 12.91 0.29
C GLN A 152 -3.98 13.10 1.58
N LEU A 153 -3.05 12.17 1.80
CA LEU A 153 -2.20 12.10 2.97
C LEU A 153 -0.75 12.24 2.52
N TRP A 154 0.09 12.84 3.37
CA TRP A 154 1.53 12.87 3.14
C TRP A 154 2.28 12.99 4.44
N ALA A 155 3.56 12.64 4.40
CA ALA A 155 4.48 12.87 5.49
C ALA A 155 5.87 13.21 4.96
N ILE A 156 6.56 14.07 5.71
CA ILE A 156 8.01 14.24 5.60
C ILE A 156 8.60 13.72 6.89
N ARG A 157 9.61 12.87 6.80
CA ARG A 157 10.19 12.21 7.98
C ARG A 157 10.52 13.20 9.09
N GLY A 158 10.03 12.93 10.29
CA GLY A 158 10.21 13.73 11.49
C GLY A 158 9.28 14.93 11.64
N ASN A 159 8.37 15.17 10.67
CA ASN A 159 7.46 16.32 10.68
C ASN A 159 6.01 15.95 10.99
N GLY A 160 5.71 14.68 11.27
CA GLY A 160 4.36 14.18 11.38
C GLY A 160 3.72 13.97 9.99
N MET A 161 2.49 13.44 10.03
CA MET A 161 1.66 13.28 8.83
C MET A 161 0.63 14.40 8.72
N HIS A 162 0.17 14.65 7.50
CA HIS A 162 -0.88 15.59 7.18
C HIS A 162 -1.91 14.93 6.29
N ALA A 163 -3.17 15.37 6.38
CA ALA A 163 -4.25 14.90 5.54
C ALA A 163 -5.19 16.05 5.15
N ILE A 164 -5.65 16.01 3.90
CA ILE A 164 -6.71 16.88 3.38
C ILE A 164 -7.76 16.04 2.68
N ARG A 165 -8.99 16.55 2.68
CA ARG A 165 -10.10 16.01 1.90
C ARG A 165 -10.41 16.94 0.74
N HIS A 166 -10.31 16.41 -0.47
CA HIS A 166 -10.60 17.09 -1.71
C HIS A 166 -12.06 16.83 -2.13
N ASN A 167 -12.80 17.88 -2.47
CA ASN A 167 -14.13 17.77 -3.08
C ASN A 167 -14.04 18.02 -4.59
N ARG A 168 -14.29 16.99 -5.40
CA ARG A 168 -14.12 17.06 -6.86
C ARG A 168 -15.18 17.91 -7.57
N LEU A 169 -16.34 18.15 -6.94
CA LEU A 169 -17.42 18.96 -7.49
C LEU A 169 -17.16 20.45 -7.31
N THR A 170 -16.65 20.84 -6.14
CA THR A 170 -16.39 22.26 -5.80
C THR A 170 -14.94 22.67 -6.00
N LYS A 171 -14.02 21.70 -6.18
CA LYS A 171 -12.57 21.89 -6.26
C LYS A 171 -11.98 22.53 -5.00
N THR A 172 -12.61 22.31 -3.85
CA THR A 172 -12.15 22.81 -2.55
C THR A 172 -11.47 21.71 -1.74
N GLU A 173 -10.49 22.10 -0.93
CA GLU A 173 -9.78 21.22 0.00
C GLU A 173 -9.96 21.71 1.44
N HIS A 174 -10.04 20.79 2.39
CA HIS A 174 -9.96 21.11 3.81
C HIS A 174 -9.11 20.10 4.55
N THR A 175 -8.39 20.55 5.57
CA THR A 175 -7.62 19.67 6.45
C THR A 175 -8.55 18.72 7.20
N ILE A 176 -8.15 17.46 7.29
CA ILE A 176 -8.81 16.45 8.12
C ILE A 176 -7.83 15.93 9.17
N GLU A 177 -8.38 15.50 10.30
CA GLU A 177 -7.63 14.85 11.36
C GLU A 177 -8.05 13.38 11.40
N LEU A 178 -7.14 12.49 10.99
CA LEU A 178 -7.32 11.05 11.18
C LEU A 178 -7.00 10.69 12.63
N LYS A 179 -7.64 9.64 13.16
CA LYS A 179 -7.50 9.23 14.56
C LYS A 179 -7.37 7.72 14.65
N PRO A 180 -6.15 7.18 14.86
CA PRO A 180 -5.97 5.76 15.04
C PRO A 180 -6.79 5.24 16.22
N SER A 181 -7.11 3.95 16.18
CA SER A 181 -7.87 3.34 17.25
C SER A 181 -7.12 3.47 18.58
N ARG A 182 -7.83 3.89 19.63
CA ARG A 182 -7.31 3.91 21.01
C ARG A 182 -7.67 2.65 21.80
N ALA A 183 -8.31 1.67 21.16
CA ALA A 183 -8.68 0.42 21.81
C ALA A 183 -7.41 -0.36 22.19
N THR A 184 -7.45 -1.02 23.34
CA THR A 184 -6.35 -1.85 23.85
C THR A 184 -6.54 -3.33 23.54
N THR A 185 -7.50 -3.65 22.68
CA THR A 185 -7.83 -5.01 22.26
C THR A 185 -8.47 -4.98 20.88
N ILE A 186 -8.34 -6.06 20.11
CA ILE A 186 -9.05 -6.25 18.84
C ILE A 186 -10.57 -6.50 19.03
N ALA A 187 -11.04 -6.76 20.25
CA ALA A 187 -12.45 -7.07 20.55
C ALA A 187 -13.42 -5.97 20.09
N HIS A 188 -14.46 -6.33 19.34
CA HIS A 188 -15.43 -5.43 18.70
C HIS A 188 -14.80 -4.45 17.71
N GLY A 189 -13.66 -4.79 17.11
CA GLY A 189 -13.01 -4.05 16.04
C GLY A 189 -12.79 -4.91 14.80
N PHE A 190 -12.23 -4.28 13.77
CA PHE A 190 -11.74 -4.96 12.58
C PHE A 190 -10.30 -5.40 12.81
N ALA A 191 -10.05 -6.69 12.60
CA ALA A 191 -8.74 -7.29 12.64
C ALA A 191 -8.68 -8.41 11.60
N MET A 192 -7.65 -8.44 10.74
CA MET A 192 -7.59 -9.41 9.65
C MET A 192 -6.17 -9.83 9.24
N LEU A 193 -6.08 -11.04 8.70
CA LEU A 193 -5.01 -11.46 7.79
C LEU A 193 -5.49 -11.38 6.34
N SER A 194 -4.69 -10.78 5.46
CA SER A 194 -4.98 -10.67 4.02
C SER A 194 -5.10 -12.05 3.36
N ARG A 195 -6.30 -12.39 2.90
CA ARG A 195 -6.64 -13.69 2.27
C ARG A 195 -7.64 -13.57 1.11
N PHE A 196 -7.63 -12.44 0.42
CA PHE A 196 -8.54 -12.14 -0.69
C PHE A 196 -8.17 -12.81 -2.03
N PHE A 197 -7.05 -13.53 -2.15
CA PHE A 197 -6.71 -14.33 -3.35
C PHE A 197 -6.75 -15.84 -3.09
N PRO A 198 -7.18 -16.67 -4.06
CA PRO A 198 -7.11 -18.13 -3.97
C PRO A 198 -5.67 -18.65 -3.82
N GLY A 199 -5.51 -19.90 -3.38
CA GLY A 199 -4.21 -20.60 -3.29
C GLY A 199 -3.86 -21.04 -1.87
N ALA A 200 -3.83 -20.10 -0.93
CA ALA A 200 -3.44 -20.35 0.45
C ALA A 200 -4.48 -19.90 1.50
N ARG A 201 -5.72 -19.59 1.07
CA ARG A 201 -6.76 -19.06 1.97
C ARG A 201 -7.09 -20.00 3.12
N ASP A 202 -7.08 -21.31 2.88
CA ASP A 202 -7.31 -22.33 3.89
C ASP A 202 -6.27 -22.24 5.02
N ILE A 203 -4.99 -22.08 4.64
CA ILE A 203 -3.88 -21.96 5.60
C ILE A 203 -3.96 -20.63 6.36
N ILE A 204 -4.21 -19.52 5.66
CA ILE A 204 -4.29 -18.20 6.28
C ILE A 204 -5.50 -18.12 7.22
N ALA A 205 -6.66 -18.64 6.82
CA ALA A 205 -7.86 -18.66 7.66
C ALA A 205 -7.67 -19.51 8.93
N GLU A 206 -6.91 -20.61 8.85
CA GLU A 206 -6.57 -21.39 10.04
C GLU A 206 -5.68 -20.60 11.01
N ILE A 207 -4.71 -19.83 10.50
CA ILE A 207 -3.87 -18.96 11.32
C ILE A 207 -4.72 -17.83 11.92
N ASP A 208 -5.55 -17.18 11.11
CA ASP A 208 -6.47 -16.11 11.50
C ASP A 208 -7.37 -16.56 12.66
N GLU A 209 -8.09 -17.67 12.49
CA GLU A 209 -8.96 -18.21 13.55
C GLU A 209 -8.17 -18.52 14.83
N LYS A 210 -6.96 -19.07 14.70
CA LYS A 210 -6.11 -19.39 15.85
C LYS A 210 -5.68 -18.13 16.61
N ILE A 211 -5.24 -17.08 15.91
CA ILE A 211 -4.77 -15.86 16.58
C ILE A 211 -5.93 -15.10 17.23
N ILE A 212 -7.12 -15.10 16.61
CA ILE A 212 -8.32 -14.50 17.17
C ILE A 212 -8.77 -15.27 18.41
N HIS A 213 -8.79 -16.60 18.35
CA HIS A 213 -9.14 -17.45 19.49
C HIS A 213 -8.20 -17.24 20.68
N GLU A 214 -6.89 -17.17 20.43
CA GLU A 214 -5.92 -16.93 21.50
C GLU A 214 -6.08 -15.52 22.09
N ALA A 215 -6.36 -14.52 21.25
CA ALA A 215 -6.47 -13.12 21.69
C ALA A 215 -7.77 -12.82 22.45
N LEU A 216 -8.89 -13.46 22.09
CA LEU A 216 -10.23 -13.12 22.57
C LEU A 216 -10.96 -14.26 23.28
N GLY A 217 -10.42 -15.47 23.23
CA GLY A 217 -11.09 -16.69 23.70
C GLY A 217 -12.16 -17.21 22.74
N PRO A 218 -12.96 -18.20 23.16
CA PRO A 218 -13.97 -18.82 22.31
C PRO A 218 -15.10 -17.86 21.96
N VAL A 219 -15.60 -17.98 20.72
CA VAL A 219 -16.81 -17.30 20.26
C VAL A 219 -18.00 -17.69 21.12
N GLN A 220 -18.77 -16.69 21.55
CA GLN A 220 -19.99 -16.90 22.33
C GLN A 220 -21.17 -17.17 21.38
N PRO A 221 -22.11 -18.08 21.72
CA PRO A 221 -23.26 -18.37 20.89
C PRO A 221 -24.02 -17.11 20.45
N GLY A 222 -24.14 -16.92 19.13
CA GLY A 222 -24.86 -15.79 18.53
C GLY A 222 -24.17 -14.43 18.63
N LYS A 223 -22.85 -14.38 18.92
CA LYS A 223 -22.08 -13.14 19.01
C LYS A 223 -20.89 -13.15 18.05
N ALA A 224 -20.68 -12.04 17.35
CA ALA A 224 -19.40 -11.73 16.72
C ALA A 224 -18.66 -10.75 17.64
N HIS A 225 -17.41 -11.06 17.99
CA HIS A 225 -16.57 -10.21 18.84
C HIS A 225 -15.32 -9.71 18.13
N CYS A 226 -15.14 -10.02 16.85
CA CYS A 226 -14.13 -9.47 15.95
C CYS A 226 -14.69 -9.53 14.51
N PHE A 227 -14.26 -8.62 13.66
CA PHE A 227 -14.73 -8.48 12.28
C PHE A 227 -13.55 -8.43 11.31
N GLU A 228 -13.78 -8.75 10.05
CA GLU A 228 -12.83 -8.52 8.96
C GLU A 228 -13.51 -7.80 7.79
N ASP A 229 -12.76 -6.95 7.09
CA ASP A 229 -13.15 -6.34 5.80
C ASP A 229 -11.92 -6.35 4.88
N GLN A 230 -11.88 -7.31 3.97
CA GLN A 230 -10.71 -7.59 3.13
C GLN A 230 -10.56 -6.53 2.04
N TYR A 231 -9.84 -5.45 2.36
CA TYR A 231 -9.51 -4.39 1.41
C TYR A 231 -8.32 -4.83 0.53
N ILE A 232 -8.57 -5.06 -0.77
CA ILE A 232 -7.55 -5.45 -1.76
C ILE A 232 -6.75 -4.21 -2.19
N SER A 233 -6.05 -3.59 -1.24
CA SER A 233 -5.20 -2.40 -1.44
C SER A 233 -4.35 -2.19 -0.18
N THR A 234 -3.03 -2.23 -0.28
CA THR A 234 -2.14 -2.08 0.89
C THR A 234 -2.21 -0.66 1.46
N GLY A 235 -2.20 0.35 0.60
CA GLY A 235 -2.43 1.75 0.98
C GLY A 235 -3.79 1.96 1.61
N GLY A 236 -4.83 1.28 1.11
CA GLY A 236 -6.15 1.25 1.72
C GLY A 236 -6.13 0.66 3.14
N GLN A 237 -5.48 -0.49 3.32
CA GLN A 237 -5.33 -1.11 4.64
C GLN A 237 -4.52 -0.24 5.62
N PHE A 238 -3.49 0.48 5.15
CA PHE A 238 -2.78 1.46 5.97
C PHE A 238 -3.67 2.66 6.32
N TYR A 239 -4.50 3.12 5.38
CA TYR A 239 -5.47 4.17 5.64
C TYR A 239 -6.49 3.78 6.72
N GLU A 240 -7.03 2.56 6.68
CA GLU A 240 -8.01 2.10 7.68
C GLU A 240 -7.40 2.02 9.10
N LEU A 241 -6.11 1.67 9.22
CA LEU A 241 -5.37 1.75 10.48
C LEU A 241 -5.21 3.20 10.96
N MET A 242 -4.79 4.11 10.07
CA MET A 242 -4.62 5.54 10.37
C MET A 242 -5.94 6.23 10.74
N ALA A 243 -7.03 5.88 10.06
CA ALA A 243 -8.38 6.38 10.32
C ALA A 243 -9.01 5.77 11.59
N GLY A 244 -8.39 4.72 12.16
CA GLY A 244 -8.84 4.03 13.36
C GLY A 244 -10.04 3.11 13.17
N HIS A 245 -10.35 2.79 11.92
CA HIS A 245 -11.38 1.80 11.56
C HIS A 245 -10.87 0.38 11.85
N ASP A 246 -9.64 0.12 11.44
CA ASP A 246 -8.95 -1.15 11.70
C ASP A 246 -8.06 -1.06 12.93
N ARG A 247 -7.92 -2.19 13.63
CA ARG A 247 -7.05 -2.31 14.81
C ARG A 247 -5.79 -3.10 14.51
N PHE A 248 -5.91 -4.10 13.64
CA PHE A 248 -4.83 -5.02 13.29
C PHE A 248 -5.01 -5.51 11.85
N ASN A 249 -4.02 -5.29 11.00
CA ASN A 249 -4.00 -5.85 9.64
C ASN A 249 -2.66 -6.54 9.42
N ALA A 250 -2.62 -7.65 8.71
CA ALA A 250 -1.35 -8.23 8.30
C ALA A 250 -1.45 -8.89 6.93
N ASP A 251 -0.38 -8.77 6.16
CA ASP A 251 -0.18 -9.54 4.94
C ASP A 251 0.99 -10.50 5.10
N ILE A 252 0.66 -11.77 5.34
CA ILE A 252 1.62 -12.87 5.50
C ILE A 252 1.73 -13.75 4.26
N ARG A 253 1.10 -13.36 3.14
CA ARG A 253 1.07 -14.18 1.92
C ARG A 253 2.47 -14.56 1.42
N PRO A 254 3.49 -13.68 1.41
CA PRO A 254 4.85 -14.05 0.99
C PRO A 254 5.47 -15.22 1.77
N LEU A 255 5.18 -15.33 3.08
CA LEU A 255 5.74 -16.38 3.93
C LEU A 255 5.28 -17.78 3.50
N LEU A 256 4.16 -17.88 2.78
CA LEU A 256 3.55 -19.13 2.39
C LEU A 256 4.19 -19.73 1.13
N ASN A 257 5.02 -18.99 0.40
CA ASN A 257 5.51 -19.43 -0.92
C ASN A 257 6.28 -20.76 -0.85
N LYS A 258 7.17 -20.92 0.12
CA LYS A 258 7.89 -22.19 0.34
C LYS A 258 6.95 -23.34 0.66
N MET A 259 5.93 -23.08 1.50
CA MET A 259 4.93 -24.08 1.88
C MET A 259 4.08 -24.47 0.65
N MET A 260 3.65 -23.49 -0.14
CA MET A 260 2.85 -23.69 -1.35
C MET A 260 3.59 -24.57 -2.35
N HIS A 261 4.89 -24.31 -2.59
CA HIS A 261 5.71 -25.17 -3.43
C HIS A 261 5.79 -26.61 -2.91
N SER A 262 5.95 -26.80 -1.59
CA SER A 262 5.98 -28.15 -0.99
C SER A 262 4.65 -28.90 -1.09
N LEU A 263 3.53 -28.17 -1.20
CA LEU A 263 2.19 -28.70 -1.39
C LEU A 263 1.79 -28.82 -2.88
N SER A 264 2.73 -28.60 -3.80
CA SER A 264 2.47 -28.55 -5.24
C SER A 264 1.35 -27.56 -5.64
N ARG A 265 1.24 -26.47 -4.88
CA ARG A 265 0.33 -25.35 -5.18
C ARG A 265 1.14 -24.16 -5.70
N THR A 266 0.59 -23.43 -6.66
CA THR A 266 1.21 -22.20 -7.19
C THR A 266 1.02 -21.05 -6.20
N PRO A 267 2.10 -20.33 -5.82
CA PRO A 267 1.99 -19.05 -5.13
C PRO A 267 1.08 -18.07 -5.89
N GLY A 268 0.34 -17.26 -5.15
CA GLY A 268 -0.48 -16.20 -5.72
C GLY A 268 0.22 -14.84 -5.62
N ILE A 269 -0.49 -13.78 -6.03
CA ILE A 269 -0.01 -12.39 -5.92
C ILE A 269 0.18 -12.01 -4.45
N THR A 270 1.29 -11.34 -4.16
CA THR A 270 1.69 -10.84 -2.84
C THR A 270 1.93 -9.32 -2.87
N SER A 271 2.24 -8.72 -1.71
CA SER A 271 2.63 -7.32 -1.64
C SER A 271 4.12 -7.15 -1.98
N HIS A 272 4.48 -6.02 -2.58
CA HIS A 272 5.81 -5.62 -3.00
C HIS A 272 6.20 -4.25 -2.38
N PRO A 273 7.44 -3.76 -2.57
CA PRO A 273 7.88 -2.51 -1.96
C PRO A 273 7.08 -1.28 -2.40
N TYR A 274 6.50 -1.29 -3.61
CA TYR A 274 5.67 -0.18 -4.09
C TYR A 274 4.31 -0.12 -3.38
N ASP A 275 3.71 -1.26 -3.03
CA ASP A 275 2.47 -1.33 -2.24
C ASP A 275 2.64 -0.75 -0.82
N ALA A 276 3.82 -0.95 -0.23
CA ALA A 276 4.13 -0.53 1.14
C ALA A 276 4.88 0.81 1.21
N CYS A 277 5.08 1.50 0.09
CA CYS A 277 5.97 2.68 0.02
C CYS A 277 5.49 3.90 0.81
N THR A 278 4.25 3.90 1.27
CA THR A 278 3.65 4.96 2.09
C THR A 278 3.61 4.65 3.58
N GLU A 279 4.27 3.56 4.04
CA GLU A 279 4.44 3.21 5.46
C GLU A 279 4.85 4.40 6.34
N LEU A 280 5.72 5.26 5.82
CA LEU A 280 6.19 6.46 6.53
C LEU A 280 5.03 7.32 7.05
N ILE A 281 3.93 7.43 6.29
CA ILE A 281 2.76 8.23 6.69
C ILE A 281 2.14 7.64 7.97
N ALA A 282 1.97 6.32 8.01
CA ALA A 282 1.42 5.61 9.16
C ALA A 282 2.35 5.71 10.37
N ARG A 283 3.66 5.56 10.16
CA ARG A 283 4.68 5.66 11.22
C ARG A 283 4.77 7.05 11.85
N GLU A 284 4.67 8.11 11.04
CA GLU A 284 4.61 9.50 11.53
C GLU A 284 3.33 9.79 12.31
N MET A 285 2.33 8.89 12.26
CA MET A 285 1.12 8.91 13.05
C MET A 285 1.17 8.02 14.31
N GLY A 286 2.26 7.28 14.50
CA GLY A 286 2.43 6.33 15.61
C GLY A 286 1.76 4.96 15.39
N ILE A 287 1.33 4.65 14.16
CA ILE A 287 0.96 3.28 13.77
C ILE A 287 2.24 2.45 13.71
N LEU A 288 2.19 1.22 14.22
CA LEU A 288 3.31 0.29 14.18
C LEU A 288 3.13 -0.62 12.97
N ILE A 289 4.09 -0.60 12.04
CA ILE A 289 4.13 -1.51 10.90
C ILE A 289 5.49 -2.21 10.89
N THR A 290 5.47 -3.53 11.01
CA THR A 290 6.67 -4.36 11.14
C THR A 290 6.73 -5.45 10.07
N ASP A 291 7.91 -6.05 9.90
CA ASP A 291 8.10 -7.31 9.19
C ASP A 291 7.71 -8.51 10.08
N GLU A 292 7.91 -9.73 9.57
CA GLU A 292 7.62 -10.98 10.29
C GLU A 292 8.54 -11.27 11.49
N LYS A 293 9.53 -10.41 11.74
CA LYS A 293 10.46 -10.51 12.89
C LYS A 293 10.14 -9.47 13.96
N GLY A 294 9.17 -8.59 13.72
CA GLY A 294 8.85 -7.47 14.61
C GLY A 294 9.74 -6.24 14.38
N GLU A 295 10.53 -6.23 13.30
CA GLU A 295 11.41 -5.11 12.95
C GLU A 295 10.73 -4.15 11.96
N LEU A 296 11.19 -2.90 11.89
CA LEU A 296 10.65 -1.94 10.91
C LEU A 296 10.86 -2.43 9.47
N LEU A 297 9.83 -2.33 8.63
CA LEU A 297 9.90 -2.70 7.21
C LEU A 297 11.10 -2.08 6.52
N ASN A 298 11.93 -2.92 5.88
CA ASN A 298 13.13 -2.48 5.19
C ASN A 298 13.47 -3.20 3.87
N PRO A 299 12.49 -3.56 3.01
CA PRO A 299 12.81 -4.07 1.68
C PRO A 299 13.50 -2.99 0.84
N LYS A 300 14.26 -3.45 -0.16
CA LYS A 300 14.88 -2.56 -1.15
C LYS A 300 13.80 -1.95 -2.05
N LEU A 301 14.07 -0.77 -2.60
CA LEU A 301 13.15 -0.15 -3.56
C LEU A 301 13.31 -0.85 -4.91
N ASN A 302 12.44 -1.83 -5.17
CA ASN A 302 12.30 -2.55 -6.43
C ASN A 302 10.83 -2.98 -6.59
N VAL A 303 10.56 -3.75 -7.66
CA VAL A 303 9.21 -4.24 -7.99
C VAL A 303 9.06 -5.75 -7.83
N THR A 304 10.10 -6.45 -7.36
CA THR A 304 10.18 -7.93 -7.42
C THR A 304 10.28 -8.59 -6.06
N ASP A 305 10.77 -7.88 -5.04
CA ASP A 305 10.85 -8.42 -3.69
C ASP A 305 9.44 -8.58 -3.13
N GLU A 306 9.17 -9.67 -2.44
CA GLU A 306 7.88 -9.85 -1.76
C GLU A 306 7.98 -9.34 -0.31
N VAL A 307 6.96 -8.62 0.12
CA VAL A 307 6.93 -7.90 1.39
C VAL A 307 5.86 -8.47 2.28
N THR A 308 6.28 -9.11 3.38
CA THR A 308 5.40 -9.39 4.51
C THR A 308 5.35 -8.16 5.39
N TRP A 309 4.15 -7.79 5.84
CA TRP A 309 3.99 -6.69 6.78
C TRP A 309 2.87 -6.97 7.79
N ILE A 310 3.02 -6.40 8.98
CA ILE A 310 2.06 -6.52 10.07
C ILE A 310 1.83 -5.13 10.67
N GLY A 311 0.60 -4.67 10.64
CA GLY A 311 0.17 -3.35 11.10
C GLY A 311 -0.67 -3.43 12.38
N TYR A 312 -0.31 -2.62 13.36
CA TYR A 312 -1.00 -2.48 14.65
C TYR A 312 -1.40 -1.02 14.86
N ALA A 313 -2.66 -0.78 15.17
CA ALA A 313 -3.19 0.58 15.32
C ALA A 313 -2.56 1.35 16.49
N ASN A 314 -2.02 0.65 17.50
CA ASN A 314 -1.31 1.23 18.63
C ASN A 314 -0.49 0.16 19.39
N GLN A 315 0.30 0.61 20.38
CA GLN A 315 1.16 -0.24 21.22
C GLN A 315 0.41 -1.36 21.97
N ALA A 316 -0.81 -1.11 22.46
CA ALA A 316 -1.55 -2.14 23.20
C ALA A 316 -2.05 -3.26 22.26
N ILE A 317 -2.40 -2.93 21.01
CA ILE A 317 -2.73 -3.95 20.00
C ILE A 317 -1.48 -4.73 19.58
N HIS A 318 -0.33 -4.05 19.46
CA HIS A 318 0.97 -4.71 19.23
C HIS A 318 1.28 -5.73 20.33
N GLU A 319 1.20 -5.32 21.60
CA GLU A 319 1.40 -6.20 22.77
C GLU A 319 0.42 -7.37 22.82
N GLN A 320 -0.82 -7.17 22.38
CA GLN A 320 -1.82 -8.25 22.30
C GLN A 320 -1.51 -9.25 21.17
N MET A 321 -1.24 -8.75 19.96
CA MET A 321 -1.33 -9.57 18.75
C MET A 321 0.02 -10.11 18.26
N GLU A 322 1.12 -9.37 18.42
CA GLU A 322 2.42 -9.79 17.87
C GLU A 322 2.90 -11.14 18.44
N PRO A 323 2.93 -11.36 19.78
CA PRO A 323 3.42 -12.64 20.31
C PRO A 323 2.60 -13.83 19.82
N ILE A 324 1.28 -13.65 19.74
CA ILE A 324 0.32 -14.66 19.30
C ILE A 324 0.54 -15.00 17.82
N LEU A 325 0.65 -14.00 16.95
CA LEU A 325 0.89 -14.20 15.52
C LEU A 325 2.23 -14.88 15.29
N LEU A 326 3.32 -14.37 15.87
CA LEU A 326 4.65 -14.95 15.67
C LEU A 326 4.71 -16.41 16.17
N GLN A 327 4.03 -16.73 17.27
CA GLN A 327 3.91 -18.12 17.73
C GLN A 327 3.14 -18.98 16.72
N ALA A 328 2.04 -18.48 16.14
CA ALA A 328 1.27 -19.20 15.13
C ALA A 328 2.10 -19.43 13.85
N LEU A 329 2.85 -18.44 13.39
CA LEU A 329 3.75 -18.54 12.23
C LEU A 329 4.88 -19.55 12.47
N ARG A 330 5.52 -19.55 13.65
CA ARG A 330 6.55 -20.55 14.03
C ARG A 330 5.98 -21.96 14.10
N ALA A 331 4.79 -22.13 14.67
CA ALA A 331 4.11 -23.43 14.74
C ALA A 331 3.83 -24.00 13.33
N LYS A 332 3.62 -23.13 12.34
CA LYS A 332 3.45 -23.49 10.93
C LYS A 332 4.78 -23.56 10.15
N LYS A 333 5.92 -23.30 10.79
CA LYS A 333 7.26 -23.24 10.18
C LYS A 333 7.37 -22.21 9.04
N LEU A 334 6.62 -21.12 9.16
CA LEU A 334 6.66 -20.00 8.21
C LEU A 334 7.80 -19.03 8.52
N ILE A 335 8.19 -18.96 9.81
CA ILE A 335 9.33 -18.19 10.30
C ILE A 335 10.16 -19.06 11.26
N CYS A 336 11.39 -18.64 11.55
CA CYS A 336 12.33 -19.35 12.43
C CYS A 336 12.01 -19.26 13.92
#